data_AF-A0A661EL29-F1
#
_entry.id   AF-A0A661EL29-F1
#
_cell.length_a   1.000
_cell.length_b   1.000
_cell.length_c   1.000
_cell.angle_alpha   90.00
_cell.angle_beta   90.00
_cell.angle_gamma   90.00
#
_symmetry.space_group_name_H-M   'P 1'
#
loop_
_entity.id
_entity.type
_entity.pdbx_description
1 polymer ?
#
loop_
_entity_poly.entity_id
_entity_poly.type
_entity_poly.pdbx_seq_one_letter_code
_entity_poly.pdbx_strand_id
1 'polypeptide(L)'
;MTDFVSPRVAEPSSAVPGIDWPALPEPVGASMLALQFQLQQSQWWSLEEIRAHQLRQFQALLAHVVVQTDWYGQQAAFVELADSPEIIDEQLFSQLPLLCRSELQQNLPALTASEIPPAHGQRLDLATSGSTG
;
A
#
# COMPACT_ATOMS: atom_id res chain seq x y z
N MET A 1 25.79 3.02 -38.54
CA MET A 1 24.76 4.04 -38.27
C MET A 1 23.69 3.33 -37.46
N THR A 2 23.79 3.43 -36.15
CA THR A 2 23.01 2.63 -35.20
C THR A 2 21.70 3.36 -34.97
N ASP A 3 20.59 2.79 -35.46
CA ASP A 3 19.25 3.29 -35.18
C ASP A 3 18.98 3.12 -33.68
N PHE A 4 19.16 4.22 -32.93
CA PHE A 4 18.53 4.36 -31.63
C PHE A 4 17.03 4.41 -31.88
N VAL A 5 16.34 3.29 -31.66
CA VAL A 5 14.89 3.29 -31.47
C VAL A 5 14.66 4.19 -30.25
N SER A 6 14.28 5.45 -30.48
CA SER A 6 13.79 6.32 -29.40
C SER A 6 12.77 5.51 -28.60
N PRO A 7 12.89 5.41 -27.27
CA PRO A 7 11.86 4.76 -26.48
C PRO A 7 10.57 5.48 -26.84
N ARG A 8 9.62 4.74 -27.44
CA ARG A 8 8.28 5.27 -27.66
C ARG A 8 7.75 5.58 -26.28
N VAL A 9 7.77 6.85 -25.89
CA VAL A 9 6.99 7.33 -24.75
C VAL A 9 5.58 6.83 -25.02
N ALA A 10 5.02 6.06 -24.10
CA ALA A 10 3.66 5.60 -24.24
C ALA A 10 2.76 6.84 -24.17
N GLU A 11 2.44 7.43 -25.32
CA GLU A 11 1.54 8.58 -25.40
C GLU A 11 0.14 8.12 -24.99
N PRO A 12 -0.46 8.75 -23.96
CA PRO A 12 -1.81 8.38 -23.53
C PRO A 12 -2.83 8.75 -24.63
N SER A 13 -3.92 8.00 -24.71
CA SER A 13 -5.04 8.32 -25.62
C SER A 13 -5.89 9.46 -25.06
N SER A 14 -6.25 10.42 -25.91
CA SER A 14 -7.19 11.49 -25.56
C SER A 14 -8.64 11.03 -25.66
N ALA A 15 -9.46 11.44 -24.70
CA ALA A 15 -10.91 11.22 -24.71
C ALA A 15 -11.67 12.36 -25.40
N VAL A 16 -10.99 13.46 -25.74
CA VAL A 16 -11.61 14.64 -26.35
C VAL A 16 -11.36 14.66 -27.86
N PRO A 17 -12.41 14.51 -28.69
CA PRO A 17 -12.25 14.57 -30.15
C PRO A 17 -11.62 15.89 -30.60
N GLY A 18 -10.58 15.79 -31.44
CA GLY A 18 -9.84 16.95 -31.96
C GLY A 18 -8.74 17.49 -31.04
N ILE A 19 -8.51 16.87 -29.88
CA ILE A 19 -7.34 17.14 -29.03
C ILE A 19 -6.49 15.88 -28.99
N ASP A 20 -5.62 15.71 -29.98
CA ASP A 20 -4.71 14.57 -30.04
C ASP A 20 -3.47 14.76 -29.17
N TRP A 21 -3.03 16.02 -28.97
CA TRP A 21 -1.88 16.36 -28.14
C TRP A 21 -1.98 17.78 -27.53
N PRO A 22 -1.68 17.98 -26.24
CA PRO A 22 -1.46 16.93 -25.23
C PRO A 22 -2.77 16.15 -25.00
N ALA A 23 -2.66 14.83 -24.92
CA ALA A 23 -3.84 13.99 -24.75
C ALA A 23 -4.50 14.23 -23.39
N LEU A 24 -5.84 14.26 -23.40
CA LEU A 24 -6.67 14.39 -22.20
C LEU A 24 -7.35 13.05 -21.92
N PRO A 25 -6.75 12.18 -21.09
CA PRO A 25 -7.26 10.82 -20.90
C PRO A 25 -8.56 10.80 -20.09
N GLU A 26 -9.29 9.70 -20.23
CA GLU A 26 -10.42 9.38 -19.34
C GLU A 26 -9.98 9.23 -17.86
N PRO A 27 -10.91 9.30 -16.88
CA PRO A 27 -10.57 9.30 -15.46
C PRO A 27 -9.61 8.18 -15.03
N VAL A 28 -9.82 6.94 -15.50
CA VAL A 28 -8.92 5.82 -15.18
C VAL A 28 -7.51 6.06 -15.73
N GLY A 29 -7.39 6.55 -16.97
CA GLY A 29 -6.11 6.89 -17.58
C GLY A 29 -5.41 8.04 -16.87
N ALA A 30 -6.17 9.07 -16.46
CA ALA A 30 -5.65 10.18 -15.66
C ALA A 30 -5.11 9.72 -14.30
N SER A 31 -5.83 8.84 -13.60
CA SER A 31 -5.37 8.24 -12.34
C SER A 31 -4.10 7.42 -12.52
N MET A 32 -4.01 6.63 -13.60
CA MET A 32 -2.80 5.84 -13.90
C MET A 32 -1.59 6.75 -14.18
N LEU A 33 -1.76 7.83 -14.93
CA LEU A 33 -0.68 8.81 -15.17
C LEU A 33 -0.27 9.53 -13.88
N ALA A 34 -1.22 9.88 -13.01
CA ALA A 34 -0.91 10.49 -11.71
C ALA A 34 -0.09 9.53 -10.81
N LEU A 35 -0.46 8.24 -10.78
CA LEU A 35 0.31 7.20 -10.08
C LEU A 35 1.70 7.03 -10.69
N GLN A 36 1.81 6.95 -12.01
CA GLN A 36 3.10 6.85 -12.69
C GLN A 36 4.01 8.04 -12.37
N PHE A 37 3.46 9.26 -12.40
CA PHE A 37 4.18 10.47 -12.03
C PHE A 37 4.66 10.40 -10.58
N GLN A 38 3.78 10.04 -9.64
CA GLN A 38 4.16 9.89 -8.23
C GLN A 38 5.30 8.88 -8.06
N LEU A 39 5.21 7.71 -8.69
CA LEU A 39 6.24 6.68 -8.63
C LEU A 39 7.56 7.14 -9.29
N GLN A 40 7.47 7.86 -10.40
CA GLN A 40 8.64 8.42 -11.09
C GLN A 40 9.40 9.41 -10.21
N GLN A 41 8.70 10.18 -9.37
CA GLN A 41 9.34 11.05 -8.39
C GLN A 41 9.85 10.27 -7.19
N SER A 42 9.01 9.40 -6.61
CA SER A 42 9.32 8.74 -5.34
C SER A 42 10.45 7.73 -5.42
N GLN A 43 10.74 7.18 -6.61
CA GLN A 43 11.90 6.29 -6.79
C GLN A 43 13.25 6.97 -6.53
N TRP A 44 13.30 8.31 -6.56
CA TRP A 44 14.51 9.11 -6.32
C TRP A 44 14.52 9.79 -4.97
N TRP A 45 13.50 9.55 -4.14
CA TRP A 45 13.45 10.09 -2.79
C TRP A 45 14.61 9.58 -1.94
N SER A 46 15.03 10.44 -1.01
CA SER A 46 15.94 10.06 0.04
C SER A 46 15.32 8.99 0.94
N LEU A 47 16.17 8.31 1.70
CA LEU A 47 15.75 7.33 2.69
C LEU A 47 14.80 7.94 3.74
N GLU A 48 15.05 9.18 4.16
CA GLU A 48 14.23 9.90 5.14
C GLU A 48 12.81 10.15 4.61
N GLU A 49 12.69 10.62 3.37
CA GLU A 49 11.39 10.85 2.72
C GLU A 49 10.59 9.55 2.57
N ILE A 50 11.23 8.47 2.11
CA ILE A 50 10.58 7.16 1.97
C ILE A 50 10.06 6.68 3.33
N ARG A 51 10.88 6.79 4.39
CA ARG A 51 10.50 6.37 5.74
C ARG A 51 9.34 7.18 6.30
N ALA A 52 9.37 8.50 6.15
CA ALA A 52 8.27 9.36 6.59
C ALA A 52 6.94 8.98 5.91
N HIS A 53 6.97 8.66 4.62
CA HIS A 53 5.78 8.20 3.89
C HIS A 53 5.33 6.79 4.31
N GLN A 54 6.27 5.87 4.56
CA GLN A 54 5.95 4.52 5.04
C GLN A 54 5.32 4.57 6.44
N LEU A 55 5.85 5.38 7.36
CA LEU A 55 5.30 5.54 8.71
C LEU A 55 3.92 6.19 8.69
N ARG A 56 3.70 7.17 7.80
CA ARG A 56 2.37 7.74 7.57
C ARG A 56 1.37 6.68 7.09
N GLN A 57 1.76 5.84 6.14
CA GLN A 57 0.90 4.74 5.66
C GLN A 57 0.67 3.68 6.75
N PHE A 58 1.70 3.40 7.56
CA PHE A 58 1.62 2.49 8.69
C PHE A 58 0.60 2.96 9.73
N GLN A 59 0.55 4.26 10.04
CA GLN A 59 -0.45 4.81 10.96
C GLN A 59 -1.88 4.56 10.48
N ALA A 60 -2.16 4.76 9.19
CA ALA A 60 -3.46 4.45 8.60
C ALA A 60 -3.78 2.94 8.65
N LEU A 61 -2.78 2.10 8.40
CA LEU A 61 -2.94 0.64 8.50
C LEU A 61 -3.21 0.21 9.93
N LEU A 62 -2.47 0.75 10.91
CA LEU A 62 -2.60 0.42 12.31
C LEU A 62 -4.01 0.74 12.82
N ALA A 63 -4.52 1.93 12.55
CA ALA A 63 -5.88 2.34 12.90
C ALA A 63 -6.94 1.42 12.29
N HIS A 64 -6.71 0.91 11.08
CA HIS A 64 -7.61 -0.04 10.44
C HIS A 64 -7.55 -1.43 11.10
N VAL A 65 -6.36 -1.99 11.31
CA VAL A 65 -6.22 -3.38 11.77
C VAL A 65 -6.65 -3.59 13.21
N VAL A 66 -6.45 -2.60 14.10
CA VAL A 66 -6.90 -2.73 15.50
C VAL A 66 -8.43 -2.77 15.62
N VAL A 67 -9.13 -2.13 14.68
CA VAL A 67 -10.60 -2.14 14.64
C VAL A 67 -11.13 -3.37 13.92
N GLN A 68 -10.49 -3.74 12.80
CA GLN A 68 -11.06 -4.71 11.87
C GLN A 68 -10.57 -6.14 12.09
N THR A 69 -9.56 -6.37 12.91
CA THR A 69 -9.05 -7.72 13.22
C THR A 69 -9.15 -8.00 14.72
N ASP A 70 -9.55 -9.21 15.07
CA ASP A 70 -9.64 -9.63 16.47
C ASP A 70 -8.25 -9.74 17.12
N TRP A 71 -7.24 -10.20 16.37
CA TRP A 71 -5.91 -10.47 16.91
C TRP A 71 -5.13 -9.20 17.29
N TYR A 72 -5.12 -8.17 16.40
CA TYR A 72 -4.45 -6.90 16.72
C TYR A 72 -5.26 -6.06 17.70
N GLY A 73 -6.59 -6.10 17.64
CA GLY A 73 -7.46 -5.36 18.56
C GLY A 73 -7.41 -5.82 20.02
N GLN A 74 -6.88 -7.02 20.28
CA GLN A 74 -6.70 -7.56 21.65
C GLN A 74 -5.32 -7.29 22.24
N GLN A 75 -4.39 -6.69 21.47
CA GLN A 75 -3.03 -6.46 21.92
C GLN A 75 -2.79 -5.02 22.31
N ALA A 76 -2.53 -4.82 23.60
CA ALA A 76 -2.31 -3.50 24.20
C ALA A 76 -1.29 -2.66 23.40
N ALA A 77 -0.15 -3.24 23.01
CA ALA A 77 0.88 -2.51 22.26
C ALA A 77 0.38 -1.90 20.94
N PHE A 78 -0.51 -2.58 20.22
CA PHE A 78 -1.06 -2.07 18.96
C PHE A 78 -2.19 -1.07 19.20
N VAL A 79 -3.07 -1.36 20.17
CA VAL A 79 -4.21 -0.48 20.53
C VAL A 79 -3.71 0.85 21.11
N GLU A 80 -2.78 0.81 22.06
CA GLU A 80 -2.19 2.00 22.67
C GLU A 80 -1.49 2.89 21.63
N LEU A 81 -0.77 2.27 20.68
CA LEU A 81 -0.11 3.03 19.62
C LEU A 81 -1.12 3.60 18.60
N ALA A 82 -2.23 2.90 18.32
CA ALA A 82 -3.28 3.38 17.43
C ALA A 82 -4.05 4.58 18.01
N ASP A 83 -4.29 4.55 19.32
CA ASP A 83 -5.00 5.62 20.05
C ASP A 83 -4.09 6.79 20.42
N SER A 84 -2.77 6.65 20.25
CA SER A 84 -1.81 7.72 20.55
C SER A 84 -2.02 8.93 19.63
N PRO A 85 -2.06 10.16 20.18
CA PRO A 85 -2.10 11.39 19.39
C PRO A 85 -0.73 11.73 18.77
N GLU A 86 0.32 11.00 19.11
CA GLU A 86 1.67 11.24 18.62
C GLU A 86 1.87 10.72 17.19
N ILE A 87 2.79 11.35 16.46
CA ILE A 87 3.21 10.85 15.14
C ILE A 87 4.06 9.60 15.38
N ILE A 88 3.70 8.50 14.73
CA ILE A 88 4.47 7.25 14.83
C ILE A 88 5.82 7.44 14.13
N ASP A 89 6.89 7.33 14.90
CA ASP A 89 8.28 7.36 14.42
C ASP A 89 8.91 5.96 14.39
N GLU A 90 10.19 5.89 13.97
CA GLU A 90 10.93 4.63 13.90
C GLU A 90 11.07 3.95 15.27
N GLN A 91 11.20 4.73 16.35
CA GLN A 91 11.40 4.21 17.69
C GLN A 91 10.11 3.54 18.20
N LEU A 92 8.96 4.19 18.03
CA LEU A 92 7.66 3.61 18.38
C LEU A 92 7.36 2.38 17.52
N PHE A 93 7.59 2.45 16.22
CA PHE A 93 7.41 1.32 15.31
C PHE A 93 8.24 0.10 15.72
N SER A 94 9.50 0.31 16.13
CA SER A 94 10.41 -0.78 16.51
C SER A 94 10.04 -1.53 17.80
N GLN A 95 9.14 -0.97 18.61
CA GLN A 95 8.69 -1.58 19.87
C GLN A 95 7.54 -2.58 19.66
N LEU A 96 6.94 -2.61 18.48
CA LEU A 96 5.80 -3.48 18.20
C LEU A 96 6.22 -4.96 18.20
N PRO A 97 5.39 -5.85 18.78
CA PRO A 97 5.62 -7.28 18.71
C PRO A 97 5.70 -7.79 17.27
N LEU A 98 6.62 -8.70 17.01
CA LEU A 98 6.73 -9.36 15.71
C LEU A 98 5.74 -10.53 15.62
N LEU A 99 4.98 -10.59 14.52
CA LEU A 99 4.12 -11.73 14.20
C LEU A 99 4.96 -12.86 13.58
N CYS A 100 5.05 -13.99 14.28
CA CYS A 100 5.75 -15.17 13.78
C CYS A 100 4.83 -16.03 12.90
N ARG A 101 5.44 -16.85 12.02
CA ARG A 101 4.71 -17.72 11.09
C ARG A 101 3.73 -18.67 11.80
N SER A 102 4.14 -19.27 12.91
CA SER A 102 3.30 -20.20 13.69
C SER A 102 2.07 -19.50 14.26
N GLU A 103 2.22 -18.27 14.74
CA GLU A 103 1.12 -17.45 15.26
C GLU A 103 0.15 -17.09 14.13
N LEU A 104 0.67 -16.73 12.96
CA LEU A 104 -0.14 -16.48 11.78
C LEU A 104 -0.98 -17.70 11.40
N GLN A 105 -0.37 -18.88 11.31
CA GLN A 105 -1.07 -20.11 10.93
C GLN A 105 -2.14 -20.50 11.97
N GLN A 106 -1.87 -20.30 13.26
CA GLN A 106 -2.80 -20.66 14.34
C GLN A 106 -3.94 -19.64 14.51
N ASN A 107 -3.73 -18.38 14.12
CA ASN A 107 -4.67 -17.29 14.36
C ASN A 107 -5.21 -16.65 13.07
N LEU A 108 -5.07 -17.31 11.91
CA LEU A 108 -5.42 -16.72 10.61
C LEU A 108 -6.85 -16.12 10.57
N PRO A 109 -7.90 -16.79 11.11
CA PRO A 109 -9.23 -16.18 11.15
C PRO A 109 -9.28 -14.88 11.96
N ALA A 110 -8.59 -14.82 13.10
CA ALA A 110 -8.54 -13.64 13.98
C ALA A 110 -7.66 -12.52 13.42
N LEU A 111 -6.68 -12.85 12.57
CA LEU A 111 -5.83 -11.91 11.84
C LEU A 111 -6.49 -11.36 10.58
N THR A 112 -7.60 -11.96 10.14
CA THR A 112 -8.29 -11.55 8.91
C THR A 112 -9.24 -10.40 9.21
N ALA A 113 -9.11 -9.30 8.46
CA ALA A 113 -10.01 -8.15 8.61
C ALA A 113 -11.46 -8.54 8.32
N SER A 114 -12.36 -8.21 9.25
CA SER A 114 -13.80 -8.45 9.12
C SER A 114 -14.42 -7.57 8.04
N GLU A 115 -13.95 -6.33 7.91
CA GLU A 115 -14.31 -5.41 6.83
C GLU A 115 -13.05 -4.83 6.16
N ILE A 116 -13.05 -4.83 4.83
CA ILE A 116 -12.03 -4.18 3.99
C ILE A 116 -12.71 -2.98 3.30
N PRO A 117 -12.02 -1.83 3.12
CA PRO A 117 -12.59 -0.68 2.45
C PRO A 117 -13.24 -1.08 1.10
N PRO A 118 -14.50 -0.68 0.82
CA PRO A 118 -15.21 -1.11 -0.39
C PRO A 118 -14.44 -0.82 -1.70
N ALA A 119 -13.65 0.24 -1.71
CA ALA A 119 -12.81 0.64 -2.85
C ALA A 119 -11.57 -0.23 -3.08
N HIS A 120 -11.22 -1.15 -2.15
CA HIS A 120 -10.07 -2.04 -2.27
C HIS A 120 -10.23 -3.08 -3.41
N GLY A 121 -11.47 -3.38 -3.80
CA GLY A 121 -11.76 -4.33 -4.87
C GLY A 121 -11.81 -5.79 -4.42
N GLN A 122 -11.64 -6.70 -5.38
CA GLN A 122 -11.87 -8.13 -5.18
C GLN A 122 -10.78 -8.79 -4.33
N ARG A 123 -11.18 -9.71 -3.43
CA ARG A 123 -10.28 -10.61 -2.72
C ARG A 123 -9.96 -11.85 -3.54
N LEU A 124 -8.69 -12.27 -3.50
CA LEU A 124 -8.22 -13.50 -4.12
C LEU A 124 -7.61 -14.39 -3.04
N ASP A 125 -8.00 -15.66 -3.02
CA ASP A 125 -7.38 -16.65 -2.14
C ASP A 125 -6.09 -17.14 -2.78
N LEU A 126 -4.97 -16.92 -2.10
CA LEU A 126 -3.65 -17.37 -2.50
C LEU A 126 -3.11 -18.31 -1.43
N ALA A 127 -2.76 -19.52 -1.83
CA ALA A 127 -2.14 -20.52 -0.96
C ALA A 127 -0.69 -20.73 -1.37
N THR A 128 0.20 -20.82 -0.39
CA THR A 128 1.60 -21.24 -0.63
C THR A 128 1.70 -22.75 -0.39
N SER A 129 2.27 -23.47 -1.34
CA SER A 129 2.55 -24.91 -1.20
C SER A 129 3.87 -25.07 -0.43
N GLY A 130 3.79 -25.18 0.90
CA GLY A 130 4.93 -25.41 1.80
C GLY A 130 4.67 -26.58 2.74
N SER A 131 5.59 -27.53 2.80
CA SER A 131 5.44 -28.90 3.29
C SER A 131 5.08 -29.03 4.78
N THR A 132 4.21 -30.01 5.06
CA THR A 132 3.81 -30.56 6.38
C THR A 132 2.94 -29.69 7.29
N GLY A 133 1.76 -29.30 6.79
CA GLY A 133 0.58 -29.02 7.63
C GLY A 133 0.44 -27.60 8.12
#